data_AF-A0A0S8AWE0-F1
#
_entry.id   AF-A0A0S8AWE0-F1
#
_cell.length_a   1.000
_cell.length_b   1.000
_cell.length_c   1.000
_cell.angle_alpha   90.00
_cell.angle_beta   90.00
_cell.angle_gamma   90.00
#
_symmetry.space_group_name_H-M   'P 1'
#
loop_
_entity.id
_entity.type
_entity.pdbx_description
1 polymer ?
#
loop_
_entity_poly.entity_id
_entity_poly.type
_entity_poly.pdbx_seq_one_letter_code
_entity_poly.pdbx_strand_id
1 'polypeptide(L)'
;MVKATKASQKPTIKPDVEGIRRALRPITDGHCRYTRYLASRQHNQPKTLEEFLQYNDFELFDLHADPHENNNLARKLEQYRQLIKELNDKMSALIEAKIGLD
;
A
#
# COMPACT_ATOMS: atom_id res chain seq x y z
N MET A 1 49.30 34.87 -6.31
CA MET A 1 48.86 33.58 -5.75
C MET A 1 47.37 33.66 -5.47
N VAL A 2 46.56 32.99 -6.29
CA VAL A 2 45.08 33.05 -6.22
C VAL A 2 44.60 31.93 -5.29
N LYS A 3 43.96 32.25 -4.17
CA LYS A 3 43.38 31.24 -3.27
C LYS A 3 42.02 30.83 -3.83
N ALA A 4 41.89 29.57 -4.23
CA ALA A 4 40.63 28.96 -4.65
C ALA A 4 39.69 28.82 -3.46
N THR A 5 38.49 29.41 -3.57
CA THR A 5 37.37 29.23 -2.65
C THR A 5 36.74 27.86 -2.89
N LYS A 6 36.75 26.99 -1.87
CA LYS A 6 36.04 25.70 -1.90
C LYS A 6 34.53 25.96 -1.89
N ALA A 7 33.84 25.49 -2.93
CA ALA A 7 32.39 25.44 -2.95
C ALA A 7 31.90 24.54 -1.81
N SER A 8 31.09 25.11 -0.90
CA SER A 8 30.45 24.38 0.18
C SER A 8 29.36 23.47 -0.41
N GLN A 9 29.58 22.15 -0.39
CA GLN A 9 28.57 21.18 -0.80
C GLN A 9 27.41 21.26 0.19
N LYS A 10 26.22 21.64 -0.29
CA LYS A 10 25.00 21.55 0.52
C LYS A 10 24.79 20.08 0.92
N PRO A 11 24.64 19.76 2.21
CA PRO A 11 24.33 18.40 2.61
C PRO A 11 22.98 18.02 1.99
N THR A 12 22.98 17.01 1.13
CA THR A 12 21.75 16.44 0.59
C THR A 12 21.12 15.63 1.73
N ILE A 13 20.20 16.25 2.47
CA ILE A 13 19.39 15.53 3.45
C ILE A 13 18.46 14.61 2.65
N LYS A 14 18.81 13.33 2.59
CA LYS A 14 17.89 12.31 2.10
C LYS A 14 16.86 12.09 3.21
N PRO A 15 15.56 12.31 2.98
CA PRO A 15 14.57 12.02 4.00
C PRO A 15 14.62 10.53 4.31
N ASP A 16 14.65 10.19 5.59
CA ASP A 16 14.48 8.81 6.03
C ASP A 16 13.01 8.44 5.81
N VAL A 17 12.76 7.81 4.67
CA VAL A 17 11.42 7.41 4.21
C VAL A 17 11.23 5.90 4.27
N GLU A 18 12.19 5.19 4.86
CA GLU A 18 12.17 3.75 4.98
C GLU A 18 11.02 3.34 5.91
N GLY A 19 10.23 2.35 5.49
CA GLY A 19 9.03 1.90 6.22
C GLY A 19 7.81 2.82 6.15
N ILE A 20 7.91 4.04 5.60
CA ILE A 20 6.74 4.93 5.51
C ILE A 20 5.76 4.46 4.43
N ARG A 21 4.54 4.11 4.84
CA ARG A 21 3.44 3.63 3.99
C ARG A 21 2.57 4.79 3.48
N ARG A 22 3.04 5.50 2.45
CA ARG A 22 2.35 6.67 1.86
C ARG A 22 1.58 6.40 0.57
N ALA A 23 1.87 5.31 -0.13
CA ALA A 23 1.20 5.04 -1.39
C ALA A 23 -0.11 4.31 -1.13
N LEU A 24 -1.23 4.96 -1.43
CA LEU A 24 -2.55 4.34 -1.39
C LEU A 24 -2.88 3.74 -2.75
N ARG A 25 -3.50 2.56 -2.72
CA ARG A 25 -4.02 1.89 -3.90
C ARG A 25 -5.38 1.27 -3.55
N PRO A 26 -6.49 1.95 -3.90
CA PRO A 26 -7.81 1.39 -3.76
C PRO A 26 -8.17 0.54 -4.99
N ILE A 27 -8.96 -0.51 -4.77
CA ILE A 27 -9.78 -1.18 -5.78
C ILE A 27 -11.23 -1.16 -5.31
N THR A 28 -12.14 -1.14 -6.27
CA THR A 28 -13.57 -1.29 -6.00
C THR A 28 -14.20 -2.17 -7.06
N ASP A 29 -15.18 -2.96 -6.65
CA ASP A 29 -16.07 -3.73 -7.51
C ASP A 29 -17.50 -3.15 -7.55
N GLY A 30 -17.68 -1.93 -7.05
CA GLY A 30 -18.97 -1.25 -6.94
C GLY A 30 -19.74 -1.55 -5.65
N HIS A 31 -19.45 -2.67 -4.98
CA HIS A 31 -20.07 -3.02 -3.70
C HIS A 31 -19.12 -2.80 -2.52
N CYS A 32 -17.84 -3.10 -2.70
CA CYS A 32 -16.82 -2.97 -1.69
C CYS A 32 -15.70 -2.02 -2.14
N ARG A 33 -15.09 -1.32 -1.19
CA ARG A 33 -13.84 -0.60 -1.35
C ARG A 33 -12.77 -1.31 -0.54
N TYR A 34 -11.69 -1.69 -1.21
CA TYR A 34 -10.52 -2.26 -0.58
C TYR A 34 -9.29 -1.40 -0.86
N THR A 35 -8.59 -0.96 0.18
CA THR A 35 -7.44 -0.07 0.07
C THR A 35 -6.23 -0.71 0.72
N ARG A 36 -5.09 -0.73 0.04
CA ARG A 36 -3.78 -1.06 0.66
C ARG A 36 -2.88 0.17 0.73
N TYR A 37 -2.13 0.25 1.83
CA TYR A 37 -1.06 1.20 2.01
C TYR A 37 0.28 0.52 1.72
N LEU A 38 1.00 1.03 0.74
CA LEU A 38 2.26 0.48 0.27
C LEU A 38 3.43 1.35 0.76
N ALA A 39 4.47 0.70 1.30
CA ALA A 39 5.75 1.35 1.56
C ALA A 39 6.56 1.45 0.26
N SER A 40 7.21 2.60 0.02
CA SER A 40 7.86 2.92 -1.26
C SER A 40 9.04 2.01 -1.65
N ARG A 41 9.58 1.21 -0.73
CA ARG A 41 10.76 0.36 -0.95
C ARG A 41 10.54 -1.15 -0.73
N GLN A 42 9.35 -1.55 -0.29
CA GLN A 42 9.01 -2.97 -0.17
C GLN A 42 8.20 -3.36 -1.41
N HIS A 43 8.77 -4.23 -2.26
CA HIS A 43 8.02 -4.88 -3.34
C HIS A 43 6.96 -5.75 -2.67
N ASN A 44 5.77 -5.18 -2.54
CA ASN A 44 4.73 -5.63 -1.62
C ASN A 44 3.96 -6.82 -2.22
N GLN A 45 4.69 -7.90 -2.52
CA GLN A 45 4.23 -9.18 -3.07
C GLN A 45 4.22 -10.26 -1.95
N PRO A 46 3.37 -10.13 -0.91
CA PRO A 46 3.26 -11.17 0.10
C PRO A 46 2.77 -12.46 -0.56
N LYS A 47 3.44 -13.58 -0.25
CA LYS A 47 3.07 -14.90 -0.78
C LYS A 47 2.11 -15.65 0.16
N THR A 48 2.03 -15.20 1.40
CA THR A 48 1.17 -15.76 2.44
C THR A 48 0.26 -14.68 3.05
N LEU A 49 -0.85 -15.11 3.66
CA LEU A 49 -1.73 -14.19 4.39
C LEU A 49 -1.00 -13.57 5.60
N GLU A 50 -0.12 -14.31 6.27
CA GLU A 50 0.64 -13.81 7.42
C GLU A 50 1.60 -12.69 7.03
N GLU A 51 2.38 -12.89 5.96
CA GLU A 51 3.22 -11.82 5.39
C GLU A 51 2.38 -10.62 4.95
N PHE A 52 1.21 -10.89 4.34
CA PHE A 52 0.30 -9.83 3.95
C PHE A 52 -0.10 -8.97 5.17
N LEU A 53 -0.59 -9.60 6.24
CA LEU A 53 -1.01 -8.91 7.46
C LEU A 53 0.14 -8.19 8.17
N GLN A 54 1.36 -8.75 8.11
CA GLN A 54 2.54 -8.17 8.75
C GLN A 54 3.05 -6.93 8.00
N TYR A 55 3.05 -6.97 6.67
CA TYR A 55 3.69 -5.94 5.85
C TYR A 55 2.71 -4.92 5.25
N ASN A 56 1.40 -5.08 5.48
CA ASN A 56 0.39 -4.20 4.90
C ASN A 56 -0.56 -3.64 5.95
N ASP A 57 -0.80 -2.34 5.87
CA ASP A 57 -2.06 -1.77 6.35
C ASP A 57 -3.08 -1.84 5.22
N PHE A 58 -4.32 -2.16 5.57
CA PHE A 58 -5.41 -2.23 4.61
C PHE A 58 -6.76 -1.93 5.26
N GLU A 59 -7.70 -1.52 4.43
CA GLU A 59 -9.05 -1.19 4.83
C GLU A 59 -10.04 -1.88 3.89
N LEU A 60 -11.20 -2.23 4.44
CA LEU A 60 -12.30 -2.83 3.70
C LEU A 60 -13.60 -2.18 4.15
N PHE A 61 -14.35 -1.61 3.20
CA PHE A 61 -15.65 -1.01 3.42
C PHE A 61 -16.68 -1.59 2.47
N ASP A 62 -17.89 -1.83 2.97
CA ASP A 62 -19.08 -2.15 2.17
C ASP A 62 -19.77 -0.83 1.80
N LEU A 63 -19.66 -0.41 0.54
CA LEU A 63 -20.20 0.87 0.06
C LEU A 63 -21.72 0.86 -0.07
N HIS A 64 -22.35 -0.32 -0.07
CA HIS A 64 -23.79 -0.44 -0.18
C HIS A 64 -24.45 -0.35 1.21
N ALA A 65 -23.92 -1.09 2.19
CA ALA A 65 -24.42 -1.06 3.56
C ALA A 65 -23.88 0.15 4.36
N ASP A 66 -22.71 0.67 4.00
CA ASP A 66 -22.03 1.77 4.66
C ASP A 66 -21.41 2.76 3.63
N PRO A 67 -22.26 3.53 2.92
CA PRO A 67 -21.81 4.46 1.89
C PRO A 67 -20.91 5.60 2.41
N HIS A 68 -20.88 5.80 3.73
CA HIS A 68 -20.04 6.79 4.40
C HIS A 68 -18.73 6.21 4.96
N GLU A 69 -18.49 4.90 4.76
CA GLU A 69 -17.24 4.23 5.13
C GLU A 69 -16.87 4.37 6.62
N ASN A 70 -17.87 4.34 7.50
CA ASN A 70 -17.65 4.49 8.93
C ASN A 70 -17.14 3.19 9.58
N ASN A 71 -17.34 2.04 8.94
CA ASN A 71 -17.10 0.72 9.48
C ASN A 71 -16.03 -0.03 8.68
N ASN A 72 -14.78 0.08 9.11
CA ASN A 72 -13.70 -0.71 8.53
C ASN A 72 -13.85 -2.19 8.91
N LEU A 73 -14.34 -2.98 7.96
CA LEU A 73 -14.58 -4.43 8.09
C LEU A 73 -13.28 -5.22 8.27
N ALA A 74 -12.13 -4.68 7.83
CA ALA A 74 -10.83 -5.33 8.01
C ALA A 74 -10.47 -5.52 9.49
N ARG A 75 -11.07 -4.73 10.40
CA ARG A 75 -10.90 -4.90 11.86
C ARG A 75 -11.51 -6.19 12.39
N LYS A 76 -12.43 -6.82 11.64
CA LYS A 76 -13.04 -8.10 11.96
C LYS A 76 -12.42 -9.20 11.08
N LEU A 77 -11.09 -9.32 11.16
CA LEU A 77 -10.28 -10.15 10.26
C LEU A 77 -10.81 -11.58 10.13
N GLU A 78 -11.13 -12.25 11.24
CA GLU A 78 -11.64 -13.63 11.22
C GLU A 78 -12.97 -13.77 10.44
N GLN A 79 -13.84 -12.76 10.51
CA GLN A 79 -15.13 -12.76 9.82
C GLN A 79 -14.96 -12.53 8.31
N TYR A 80 -14.01 -11.70 7.90
CA TYR A 80 -13.83 -11.27 6.51
C TYR A 80 -12.56 -11.85 5.85
N ARG A 81 -11.91 -12.82 6.49
CA ARG A 81 -10.62 -13.39 6.05
C ARG A 81 -10.63 -13.83 4.59
N GLN A 82 -11.69 -14.52 4.17
CA GLN A 82 -11.84 -15.02 2.81
C GLN A 82 -11.98 -13.87 1.80
N LEU A 83 -12.85 -12.90 2.08
CA LEU A 83 -13.05 -11.73 1.24
C LEU A 83 -11.77 -10.87 1.12
N ILE A 84 -11.07 -10.67 2.23
CA ILE A 84 -9.79 -9.93 2.24
C ILE A 84 -8.76 -10.65 1.37
N LYS A 85 -8.68 -11.99 1.45
CA LYS A 85 -7.77 -12.78 0.62
C LYS A 85 -8.11 -12.63 -0.87
N GLU A 86 -9.38 -12.76 -1.24
CA GLU A 86 -9.84 -12.64 -2.63
C GLU A 86 -9.54 -11.25 -3.22
N LEU A 87 -9.80 -10.19 -2.45
CA LEU A 87 -9.51 -8.82 -2.88
C LEU A 87 -8.01 -8.54 -2.97
N ASN A 88 -7.21 -9.11 -2.07
CA ASN A 88 -5.75 -9.05 -2.16
C ASN A 88 -5.22 -9.76 -3.42
N ASP A 89 -5.74 -10.94 -3.73
CA ASP A 89 -5.32 -11.72 -4.91
C ASP A 89 -5.70 -10.96 -6.19
N LYS A 90 -6.92 -10.40 -6.25
CA LYS A 90 -7.37 -9.53 -7.34
C LYS A 90 -6.48 -8.30 -7.52
N MET A 91 -6.12 -7.64 -6.42
CA MET A 91 -5.24 -6.46 -6.46
C MET A 91 -3.84 -6.82 -6.94
N SER A 92 -3.28 -7.93 -6.48
CA SER A 92 -1.97 -8.42 -6.91
C SER A 92 -1.96 -8.70 -8.42
N ALA A 93 -2.99 -9.39 -8.94
CA ALA A 93 -3.15 -9.63 -10.37
C ALA A 93 -3.25 -8.33 -11.19
N LEU A 94 -3.97 -7.32 -10.70
CA LEU A 94 -4.07 -6.00 -11.36
C LEU A 94 -2.73 -5.23 -11.35
N ILE A 95 -1.92 -5.39 -10.30
CA ILE A 95 -0.58 -4.80 -10.22
C ILE A 95 0.34 -5.50 -11.23
N GLU A 96 0.34 -6.83 -11.28
CA GLU A 96 1.14 -7.61 -12.24
C GLU A 96 0.77 -7.28 -13.69
N ALA A 97 -0.52 -7.22 -14.01
CA ALA A 97 -0.99 -6.88 -15.35
C ALA A 97 -0.56 -5.47 -15.80
N LYS A 98 -0.38 -4.52 -14.86
CA LYS A 98 0.12 -3.16 -15.14
C LYS A 98 1.65 -3.09 -15.28
N ILE A 99 2.37 -4.05 -14.68
CA ILE A 99 3.83 -4.11 -14.71
C ILE A 99 4.33 -4.95 -15.88
N GLY A 100 3.58 -5.96 -16.33
CA GLY A 100 3.93 -6.82 -17.48
C GLY A 100 3.81 -6.18 -18.88
N LEU A 101 3.78 -4.84 -18.94
CA LEU A 101 3.73 -4.02 -20.16
C LEU A 101 5.02 -3.22 -20.38
N ASP A 102 6.14 -3.68 -19.79
CA ASP A 102 7.49 -3.15 -20.04
C ASP A 102 8.19 -3.90 -21.18
#